data_AF-A0A3M6WH76-F1
#
_entry.id   AF-A0A3M6WH76-F1
#
_cell.length_a   1.000
_cell.length_b   1.000
_cell.length_c   1.000
_cell.angle_alpha   90.00
_cell.angle_beta   90.00
_cell.angle_gamma   90.00
#
_symmetry.space_group_name_H-M   'P 1'
#
loop_
_entity.id
_entity.type
_entity.pdbx_description
1 polymer ?
#
loop_
_entity_poly.entity_id
_entity_poly.type
_entity_poly.pdbx_seq_one_letter_code
_entity_poly.pdbx_strand_id
1 'polypeptide(L)'
;LSARHIQDHNEANTTEKSYWAYANRVLPCTSGKGTCEYLDAVYWMHSVSMLYTWIMWGVLLGIAVVWVVVRGWRMGGPDYRRNSWFDKGMDMLEYVKRRWLLKDAPAVWLFGRVTRVQVLTLAVMLGYLLVFSLVGIVYKTWVTPIEGTNLYNTRTGMGGWADRLGALAYALTPFSVLLAQRESILSLVTGIPYQHFNFLHRWLGYVIFVQAFLHTLGWTLVEGYFYKPQPTTFGDWLKQMYAVFGVVAMFILTLMLVLSTKTCIRWVGYEAFKISHWFLAVLYVAACWGHWDRLWCWMVAALVLICLDQLVRWFRTLYIHYGGKTNGGGFRCAQAAITLIGSPDDLVARLDFDYEHKEPWYAGQHFYLTFPGLSIWQSHPFTPSSLPRLDTRLQHHTY
;
A
#
# COMPACT_ATOMS: atom_id res chain seq x y z
N LEU A 1 -17.62 14.94 16.99
CA LEU A 1 -17.77 15.98 15.94
C LEU A 1 -18.87 17.01 16.24
N SER A 2 -19.90 16.73 17.07
CA SER A 2 -21.04 17.65 17.25
C SER A 2 -20.74 18.94 18.04
N ALA A 3 -19.79 18.95 18.99
CA ALA A 3 -19.61 20.07 19.91
C ALA A 3 -18.88 21.31 19.36
N ARG A 4 -18.39 21.28 18.11
CA ARG A 4 -17.57 22.37 17.50
C ARG A 4 -17.80 22.62 16.03
N HIS A 5 -18.85 22.02 15.46
CA HIS A 5 -19.16 22.25 14.08
C HIS A 5 -19.66 23.69 13.93
N ILE A 6 -19.20 24.43 12.91
CA ILE A 6 -19.62 25.82 12.66
C ILE A 6 -21.11 25.94 12.28
N GLN A 7 -21.81 24.81 12.21
CA GLN A 7 -23.22 24.70 11.85
C GLN A 7 -24.01 24.34 13.10
N ASP A 8 -25.15 25.02 13.31
CA ASP A 8 -26.10 24.66 14.34
C ASP A 8 -27.05 23.58 13.82
N HIS A 9 -26.97 22.38 14.39
CA HIS A 9 -27.81 21.24 14.01
C HIS A 9 -29.19 21.26 14.69
N ASN A 10 -29.42 22.17 15.64
CA ASN A 10 -30.67 22.27 16.40
C ASN A 10 -31.55 23.44 15.95
N GLU A 11 -31.12 24.21 14.94
CA GLU A 11 -31.86 25.36 14.46
C GLU A 11 -33.16 24.90 13.76
N ALA A 12 -34.28 25.51 14.18
CA ALA A 12 -35.60 25.19 13.64
C ALA A 12 -35.65 25.49 12.13
N ASN A 13 -36.30 24.61 11.36
CA ASN A 13 -36.49 24.74 9.91
C ASN A 13 -35.23 24.46 9.04
N THR A 14 -34.30 23.65 9.55
CA THR A 14 -33.12 23.18 8.80
C THR A 14 -33.27 21.74 8.30
N THR A 15 -32.58 21.42 7.20
CA THR A 15 -32.48 20.07 6.63
C THR A 15 -31.03 19.61 6.64
N GLU A 16 -30.78 18.36 7.03
CA GLU A 16 -29.44 17.77 6.96
C GLU A 16 -29.22 17.04 5.63
N LYS A 17 -28.22 17.48 4.87
CA LYS A 17 -27.72 16.80 3.68
C LYS A 17 -26.52 15.93 4.06
N SER A 18 -26.62 14.63 3.81
CA SER A 18 -25.51 13.70 4.04
C SER A 18 -24.47 13.75 2.93
N TYR A 19 -23.20 13.58 3.31
CA TYR A 19 -22.06 13.49 2.41
C TYR A 19 -21.27 12.23 2.72
N TRP A 20 -20.90 11.48 1.67
CA TRP A 20 -20.14 10.26 1.86
C TRP A 20 -18.78 10.55 2.50
N ALA A 21 -18.46 9.77 3.52
CA ALA A 21 -17.24 9.86 4.31
C ALA A 21 -16.97 11.21 5.01
N TYR A 22 -18.00 12.04 5.26
CA TYR A 22 -17.90 13.33 5.95
C TYR A 22 -19.03 13.56 6.96
N ALA A 23 -18.96 14.66 7.71
CA ALA A 23 -20.06 15.14 8.53
C ALA A 23 -21.25 15.59 7.67
N ASN A 24 -22.48 15.47 8.19
CA ASN A 24 -23.68 16.00 7.53
C ASN A 24 -23.61 17.53 7.44
N ARG A 25 -24.27 18.11 6.43
CA ARG A 25 -24.37 19.56 6.22
C ARG A 25 -25.77 20.05 6.53
N VAL A 26 -25.89 21.09 7.34
CA VAL A 26 -27.16 21.80 7.61
C VAL A 26 -27.45 22.80 6.49
N LEU A 27 -28.69 22.80 5.98
CA LEU A 27 -29.18 23.68 4.92
C LEU A 27 -30.58 24.25 5.26
N PRO A 28 -30.87 25.53 4.94
CA PRO A 28 -29.95 26.53 4.38
C PRO A 28 -28.90 26.96 5.39
N CYS A 29 -27.74 27.44 4.90
CA CYS A 29 -26.70 27.97 5.78
C CYS A 29 -27.12 29.35 6.30
N THR A 30 -27.22 29.49 7.62
CA THR A 30 -27.64 30.71 8.33
C THR A 30 -26.47 31.53 8.85
N SER A 31 -25.27 30.95 8.90
CA SER A 31 -24.04 31.66 9.28
C SER A 31 -23.71 32.76 8.26
N GLY A 32 -23.09 33.87 8.64
CA GLY A 32 -22.83 34.99 7.71
C GLY A 32 -22.18 34.59 6.37
N LYS A 33 -22.39 35.40 5.31
CA LYS A 33 -22.03 35.09 3.90
C LYS A 33 -20.67 34.41 3.70
N GLY A 34 -19.62 34.92 4.34
CA GLY A 34 -18.26 34.36 4.22
C GLY A 34 -18.13 32.94 4.77
N THR A 35 -18.85 32.63 5.86
CA THR A 35 -18.91 31.28 6.44
C THR A 35 -19.67 30.33 5.53
N CYS A 36 -20.80 30.74 4.96
CA CYS A 36 -21.54 29.89 4.03
C CYS A 36 -20.75 29.57 2.76
N GLU A 37 -20.11 30.57 2.15
CA GLU A 37 -19.25 30.34 0.98
C GLU A 37 -18.08 29.40 1.29
N TYR A 38 -17.49 29.51 2.47
CA TYR A 38 -16.45 28.57 2.92
C TYR A 38 -17.01 27.15 3.09
N LEU A 39 -18.18 27.00 3.72
CA LEU A 39 -18.83 25.70 3.88
C LEU A 39 -19.18 25.07 2.52
N ASP A 40 -19.70 25.85 1.57
CA ASP A 40 -19.92 25.37 0.20
C ASP A 40 -18.62 24.84 -0.41
N ALA A 41 -17.52 25.59 -0.28
CA ALA A 41 -16.23 25.19 -0.79
C ALA A 41 -15.68 23.91 -0.12
N VAL A 42 -15.76 23.80 1.21
CA VAL A 42 -15.27 22.62 1.96
C VAL A 42 -15.99 21.35 1.55
N TYR A 43 -17.32 21.37 1.54
CA TYR A 43 -18.12 20.20 1.18
C TYR A 43 -17.97 19.83 -0.30
N TRP A 44 -17.83 20.82 -1.18
CA TRP A 44 -17.48 20.58 -2.58
C TRP A 44 -16.11 19.90 -2.70
N MET A 45 -15.06 20.48 -2.11
CA MET A 45 -13.71 19.93 -2.15
C MET A 45 -13.68 18.50 -1.57
N HIS A 46 -14.38 18.24 -0.46
CA HIS A 46 -14.47 16.89 0.10
C HIS A 46 -15.14 15.90 -0.86
N SER A 47 -16.27 16.27 -1.46
CA SER A 47 -16.98 15.40 -2.42
C SER A 47 -16.09 15.02 -3.60
N VAL A 48 -15.32 15.99 -4.11
CA VAL A 48 -14.34 15.74 -5.17
C VAL A 48 -13.18 14.87 -4.65
N SER A 49 -12.77 14.98 -3.37
CA SER A 49 -11.74 14.12 -2.74
C SER A 49 -12.14 12.68 -2.78
N MET A 50 -13.37 12.40 -2.38
CA MET A 50 -13.92 11.06 -2.38
C MET A 50 -14.05 10.50 -3.79
N LEU A 51 -14.49 11.31 -4.75
CA LEU A 51 -14.54 10.88 -6.15
C LEU A 51 -13.15 10.45 -6.66
N TYR A 52 -12.09 11.21 -6.32
CA TYR A 52 -10.75 10.92 -6.79
C TYR A 52 -10.16 9.63 -6.21
N THR A 53 -10.48 9.29 -4.95
CA THR A 53 -10.05 8.01 -4.35
C THR A 53 -10.71 6.83 -5.05
N TRP A 54 -12.00 6.95 -5.42
CA TRP A 54 -12.70 5.93 -6.19
C TRP A 54 -12.21 5.83 -7.64
N ILE A 55 -11.97 6.96 -8.32
CA ILE A 55 -11.38 6.97 -9.67
C ILE A 55 -10.02 6.28 -9.66
N MET A 56 -9.18 6.55 -8.65
CA MET A 56 -7.87 5.89 -8.53
C MET A 56 -8.01 4.36 -8.51
N TRP A 57 -8.92 3.82 -7.70
CA TRP A 57 -9.17 2.38 -7.66
C TRP A 57 -9.83 1.85 -8.93
N GLY A 58 -10.72 2.62 -9.55
CA GLY A 58 -11.29 2.29 -10.87
C GLY A 58 -10.22 2.16 -11.94
N VAL A 59 -9.23 3.05 -11.95
CA VAL A 59 -8.06 2.97 -12.85
C VAL A 59 -7.19 1.75 -12.54
N LEU A 60 -6.87 1.50 -11.27
CA LEU A 60 -6.07 0.34 -10.87
C LEU A 60 -6.73 -0.99 -11.25
N LEU A 61 -8.03 -1.12 -10.97
CA LEU A 61 -8.80 -2.31 -11.33
C LEU A 61 -8.98 -2.44 -12.85
N GLY A 62 -9.21 -1.33 -13.56
CA GLY A 62 -9.27 -1.30 -15.02
C GLY A 62 -7.97 -1.80 -15.65
N ILE A 63 -6.81 -1.35 -15.15
CA ILE A 63 -5.50 -1.85 -15.58
C ILE A 63 -5.39 -3.36 -15.34
N ALA A 64 -5.79 -3.85 -14.15
CA ALA A 64 -5.76 -5.28 -13.84
C ALA A 64 -6.67 -6.10 -14.78
N VAL A 65 -7.89 -5.63 -15.07
CA VAL A 65 -8.83 -6.30 -15.98
C VAL A 65 -8.28 -6.37 -17.40
N VAL A 66 -7.77 -5.26 -17.94
CA VAL A 66 -7.14 -5.23 -19.26
C VAL A 66 -5.99 -6.24 -19.32
N TRP A 67 -5.21 -6.30 -18.24
CA TRP A 67 -4.08 -7.21 -18.15
C TRP A 67 -4.52 -8.69 -18.14
N VAL A 68 -5.57 -9.04 -17.38
CA VAL A 68 -6.16 -10.41 -17.38
C VAL A 68 -6.68 -10.78 -18.76
N VAL A 69 -7.42 -9.89 -19.43
CA VAL A 69 -7.97 -10.15 -20.76
C VAL A 69 -6.85 -10.41 -21.77
N VAL A 70 -5.82 -9.55 -21.77
CA VAL A 70 -4.66 -9.71 -22.66
C VAL A 70 -3.91 -11.02 -22.40
N ARG A 71 -3.70 -11.40 -21.13
CA ARG A 71 -3.04 -12.67 -20.80
C ARG A 71 -3.91 -13.88 -21.17
N GLY A 72 -5.19 -13.85 -20.84
CA GLY A 72 -6.13 -14.92 -21.16
C GLY A 72 -6.18 -15.19 -22.65
N TRP A 73 -6.22 -14.12 -23.46
CA TRP A 73 -6.19 -14.25 -24.92
C TRP A 73 -4.88 -14.86 -25.43
N ARG A 74 -3.73 -14.51 -24.83
CA ARG A 74 -2.42 -15.10 -25.17
C ARG A 74 -2.26 -16.56 -24.76
N MET A 75 -2.91 -17.02 -23.70
CA MET A 75 -2.81 -18.40 -23.22
C MET A 75 -3.79 -19.38 -23.90
N GLY A 76 -4.86 -18.87 -24.54
CA GLY A 76 -5.98 -19.67 -25.02
C GLY A 76 -6.04 -19.97 -26.52
N GLY A 77 -5.01 -19.68 -27.31
CA GLY A 77 -5.02 -19.88 -28.76
C GLY A 77 -4.02 -20.94 -29.23
N PRO A 78 -4.38 -21.85 -30.17
CA PRO A 78 -3.38 -22.67 -30.86
C PRO A 78 -2.40 -21.74 -31.61
N ASP A 79 -1.11 -22.09 -31.61
CA ASP A 79 0.01 -21.33 -32.20
C ASP A 79 -0.19 -20.90 -33.67
N TYR A 80 -1.22 -21.43 -34.34
CA TYR A 80 -1.50 -21.29 -35.75
C TYR A 80 -2.18 -19.95 -36.18
N ARG A 81 -2.47 -19.00 -35.27
CA ARG A 81 -3.15 -17.74 -35.64
C ARG A 81 -2.53 -16.44 -35.12
N ARG A 82 -1.20 -16.38 -34.96
CA ARG A 82 -0.47 -15.13 -34.67
C ARG A 82 -0.19 -14.30 -35.93
N ASN A 83 -1.24 -13.80 -36.61
CA ASN A 83 -1.04 -12.91 -37.76
C ASN A 83 -1.99 -11.69 -37.75
N SER A 84 -2.67 -11.44 -36.64
CA SER A 84 -3.46 -10.21 -36.48
C SER A 84 -2.55 -8.99 -36.35
N TRP A 85 -3.03 -7.83 -36.80
CA TRP A 85 -2.36 -6.55 -36.59
C TRP A 85 -2.12 -6.25 -35.10
N PHE A 86 -3.01 -6.74 -34.23
CA PHE A 86 -2.85 -6.63 -32.78
C PHE A 86 -1.67 -7.45 -32.26
N ASP A 87 -1.50 -8.69 -32.73
CA ASP A 87 -0.38 -9.55 -32.32
C ASP A 87 0.96 -8.91 -32.70
N LYS A 88 1.05 -8.38 -33.92
CA LYS A 88 2.23 -7.64 -34.41
C LYS A 88 2.52 -6.40 -33.56
N GLY A 89 1.48 -5.65 -33.18
CA GLY A 89 1.62 -4.50 -32.28
C GLY A 89 2.12 -4.91 -30.89
N MET A 90 1.62 -6.03 -30.37
CA MET A 90 2.05 -6.57 -29.09
C MET A 90 3.47 -7.14 -29.11
N ASP A 91 3.90 -7.76 -30.20
CA ASP A 91 5.27 -8.22 -30.40
C ASP A 91 6.24 -7.03 -30.51
N MET A 92 5.83 -5.96 -31.19
CA MET A 92 6.57 -4.70 -31.24
C MET A 92 6.69 -4.07 -29.85
N LEU A 93 5.61 -4.06 -29.06
CA LEU A 93 5.64 -3.61 -27.66
C LEU A 93 6.59 -4.48 -26.82
N GLU A 94 6.60 -5.79 -27.02
CA GLU A 94 7.48 -6.70 -26.32
C GLU A 94 8.96 -6.48 -26.69
N TYR A 95 9.23 -6.22 -27.98
CA TYR A 95 10.54 -5.82 -28.46
C TYR A 95 11.00 -4.48 -27.86
N VAL A 96 10.17 -3.45 -27.89
CA VAL A 96 10.47 -2.15 -27.27
C VAL A 96 10.71 -2.30 -25.77
N LYS A 97 9.87 -3.08 -25.09
CA LYS A 97 10.02 -3.39 -23.67
C LYS A 97 11.37 -4.04 -23.39
N ARG A 98 11.76 -5.08 -24.13
CA ARG A 98 13.06 -5.76 -23.98
C ARG A 98 14.24 -4.84 -24.29
N ARG A 99 14.14 -4.04 -25.36
CA ARG A 99 15.23 -3.18 -25.84
C ARG A 99 15.47 -1.97 -24.93
N TRP A 100 14.42 -1.41 -24.32
CA TRP A 100 14.50 -0.12 -23.65
C TRP A 100 13.98 -0.10 -22.21
N LEU A 101 12.89 -0.81 -21.88
CA LEU A 101 12.21 -0.68 -20.59
C LEU A 101 12.66 -1.70 -19.53
N LEU A 102 13.14 -2.87 -19.95
CA LEU A 102 13.68 -3.90 -19.05
C LEU A 102 15.14 -3.68 -18.67
N LYS A 103 15.83 -2.73 -19.32
CA LYS A 103 17.16 -2.32 -18.92
C LYS A 103 17.13 -1.69 -17.53
N ASP A 104 18.26 -1.78 -16.83
CA ASP A 104 18.45 -1.11 -15.54
C ASP A 104 18.19 0.39 -15.66
N ALA A 105 17.50 0.91 -14.65
CA ALA A 105 17.20 2.32 -14.52
C ALA A 105 18.47 3.12 -14.23
N PRO A 106 18.59 4.35 -14.78
CA PRO A 106 19.61 5.28 -14.31
C PRO A 106 19.37 5.61 -12.83
N ALA A 107 20.42 6.03 -12.12
CA ALA A 107 20.39 6.34 -10.67
C ALA A 107 20.20 5.12 -9.74
N VAL A 108 21.05 4.09 -9.92
CA VAL A 108 21.14 2.92 -9.03
C VAL A 108 21.32 3.30 -7.55
N TRP A 109 21.97 4.43 -7.27
CA TRP A 109 22.16 4.92 -5.90
C TRP A 109 20.82 5.22 -5.18
N LEU A 110 19.81 5.67 -5.92
CA LEU A 110 18.51 6.07 -5.40
C LEU A 110 17.51 4.90 -5.44
N PHE A 111 17.36 4.28 -6.61
CA PHE A 111 16.32 3.28 -6.85
C PHE A 111 16.78 1.85 -6.56
N GLY A 112 18.09 1.62 -6.42
CA GLY A 112 18.69 0.29 -6.44
C GLY A 112 18.75 -0.29 -7.86
N ARG A 113 19.04 -1.58 -7.95
CA ARG A 113 19.01 -2.31 -9.24
C ARG A 113 17.57 -2.65 -9.59
N VAL A 114 16.92 -1.77 -10.34
CA VAL A 114 15.54 -1.91 -10.80
C VAL A 114 15.43 -1.54 -12.27
N THR A 115 14.37 -2.01 -12.90
CA THR A 115 14.13 -1.77 -14.32
C THR A 115 13.58 -0.37 -14.58
N ARG A 116 13.83 0.17 -15.77
CA ARG A 116 13.25 1.47 -16.21
C ARG A 116 11.72 1.46 -16.19
N VAL A 117 11.08 0.33 -16.45
CA VAL A 117 9.62 0.23 -16.36
C VAL A 117 9.11 0.47 -14.94
N GLN A 118 9.81 -0.02 -13.91
CA GLN A 118 9.39 0.20 -12.51
C GLN A 118 9.49 1.69 -12.14
N VAL A 119 10.55 2.37 -12.56
CA VAL A 119 10.72 3.81 -12.33
C VAL A 119 9.69 4.63 -13.12
N LEU A 120 9.39 4.25 -14.36
CA LEU A 120 8.34 4.90 -15.16
C LEU A 120 6.97 4.73 -14.50
N THR A 121 6.62 3.54 -14.03
CA THR A 121 5.37 3.29 -13.31
C THR A 121 5.26 4.18 -12.06
N LEU A 122 6.34 4.29 -11.29
CA LEU A 122 6.41 5.19 -10.15
C LEU A 122 6.22 6.66 -10.57
N ALA A 123 6.90 7.11 -11.62
CA ALA A 123 6.81 8.49 -12.10
C ALA A 123 5.40 8.85 -12.57
N VAL A 124 4.73 7.97 -13.32
CA VAL A 124 3.34 8.15 -13.75
C VAL A 124 2.40 8.23 -12.56
N MET A 125 2.59 7.36 -11.56
CA MET A 125 1.78 7.36 -10.35
C MET A 125 2.00 8.63 -9.52
N LEU A 126 3.24 9.11 -9.38
CA LEU A 126 3.54 10.38 -8.71
C LEU A 126 2.91 11.57 -9.43
N GLY A 127 2.99 11.61 -10.76
CA GLY A 127 2.34 12.63 -11.59
C GLY A 127 0.82 12.62 -11.42
N TYR A 128 0.20 11.44 -11.46
CA TYR A 128 -1.23 11.27 -11.18
C TYR A 128 -1.60 11.80 -9.80
N LEU A 129 -0.90 11.36 -8.75
CA LEU A 129 -1.20 11.78 -7.38
C LEU A 129 -1.00 13.29 -7.18
N LEU A 130 0.04 13.87 -7.78
CA LEU A 130 0.29 15.31 -7.70
C LEU A 130 -0.87 16.11 -8.32
N VAL A 131 -1.28 15.76 -9.54
CA VAL A 131 -2.38 16.44 -10.24
C VAL A 131 -3.67 16.33 -9.44
N PHE A 132 -4.04 15.12 -9.00
CA PHE A 132 -5.28 14.88 -8.25
C PHE A 132 -5.23 15.43 -6.81
N SER A 133 -4.05 15.79 -6.29
CA SER A 133 -3.92 16.50 -5.02
C SER A 133 -4.22 18.00 -5.14
N LEU A 134 -4.13 18.58 -6.35
CA LEU A 134 -4.23 20.03 -6.57
C LEU A 134 -5.51 20.43 -7.33
N VAL A 135 -5.93 19.61 -8.30
CA VAL A 135 -7.12 19.90 -9.10
C VAL A 135 -8.38 19.79 -8.25
N GLY A 136 -9.29 20.76 -8.39
CA GLY A 136 -10.56 20.80 -7.67
C GLY A 136 -10.49 21.41 -6.27
N ILE A 137 -9.33 21.97 -5.87
CA ILE A 137 -9.18 22.76 -4.65
C ILE A 137 -9.61 24.21 -4.90
N VAL A 138 -10.33 24.79 -3.94
CA VAL A 138 -10.76 26.19 -3.97
C VAL A 138 -9.70 27.07 -3.29
N TYR A 139 -8.90 27.77 -4.08
CA TYR A 139 -7.83 28.66 -3.60
C TYR A 139 -8.35 30.06 -3.28
N LYS A 140 -9.28 30.16 -2.32
CA LYS A 140 -9.82 31.42 -1.80
C LYS A 140 -9.52 31.54 -0.30
N THR A 141 -9.43 32.78 0.17
CA THR A 141 -9.34 33.12 1.60
C THR A 141 -10.64 33.77 2.04
N TRP A 142 -11.17 33.34 3.18
CA TRP A 142 -12.33 33.92 3.84
C TRP A 142 -11.92 34.36 5.24
N VAL A 143 -12.37 35.53 5.66
CA VAL A 143 -12.18 36.02 7.02
C VAL A 143 -13.53 35.93 7.73
N THR A 144 -13.61 35.14 8.79
CA THR A 144 -14.87 34.95 9.54
C THR A 144 -14.67 35.47 10.97
N PRO A 145 -15.42 36.50 11.41
CA PRO A 145 -15.33 37.02 12.77
C PRO A 145 -15.82 35.97 13.79
N ILE A 146 -15.31 36.05 15.01
CA ILE A 146 -15.74 35.21 16.13
C ILE A 146 -16.72 36.00 16.98
N GLU A 147 -17.96 35.51 17.10
CA GLU A 147 -19.02 36.16 17.86
C GLU A 147 -18.58 36.49 19.29
N GLY A 148 -18.92 37.71 19.75
CA GLY A 148 -18.58 38.18 21.09
C GLY A 148 -17.12 38.58 21.30
N THR A 149 -16.28 38.61 20.26
CA THR A 149 -14.86 39.02 20.38
C THR A 149 -14.40 39.90 19.21
N ASN A 150 -13.26 40.57 19.38
CA ASN A 150 -12.58 41.30 18.28
C ASN A 150 -11.66 40.39 17.45
N LEU A 151 -11.79 39.07 17.58
CA LEU A 151 -10.94 38.09 16.91
C LEU A 151 -11.63 37.55 15.64
N TYR A 152 -10.81 37.05 14.71
CA TYR A 152 -11.28 36.45 13.46
C TYR A 152 -10.48 35.19 13.13
N ASN A 153 -11.14 34.27 12.44
CA ASN A 153 -10.52 33.10 11.83
C ASN A 153 -10.13 33.42 10.38
N THR A 154 -8.96 32.97 9.96
CA THR A 154 -8.55 32.97 8.54
C THR A 154 -8.86 31.60 7.96
N ARG A 155 -9.84 31.51 7.06
CA ARG A 155 -10.23 30.25 6.42
C ARG A 155 -9.67 30.23 5.01
N THR A 156 -9.11 29.10 4.59
CA THR A 156 -8.52 28.94 3.25
C THR A 156 -8.85 27.56 2.67
N GLY A 157 -8.56 27.36 1.39
CA GLY A 157 -8.58 26.05 0.74
C GLY A 157 -7.61 25.01 1.33
N MET A 158 -6.72 25.41 2.25
CA MET A 158 -5.71 24.53 2.83
C MET A 158 -6.31 23.34 3.59
N GLY A 159 -7.44 23.53 4.28
CA GLY A 159 -8.13 22.41 4.94
C GLY A 159 -8.61 21.36 3.95
N GLY A 160 -9.26 21.79 2.86
CA GLY A 160 -9.71 20.87 1.80
C GLY A 160 -8.56 20.19 1.06
N TRP A 161 -7.44 20.89 0.87
CA TRP A 161 -6.21 20.30 0.33
C TRP A 161 -5.56 19.29 1.29
N ALA A 162 -5.50 19.60 2.59
CA ALA A 162 -5.01 18.67 3.59
C ALA A 162 -5.88 17.41 3.63
N ASP A 163 -7.20 17.54 3.64
CA ASP A 163 -8.15 16.42 3.58
C ASP A 163 -8.00 15.59 2.31
N ARG A 164 -7.72 16.23 1.16
CA ARG A 164 -7.42 15.54 -0.10
C ARG A 164 -6.24 14.58 0.04
N LEU A 165 -5.15 15.08 0.62
CA LEU A 165 -3.94 14.28 0.83
C LEU A 165 -4.19 13.12 1.81
N GLY A 166 -4.93 13.37 2.89
CA GLY A 166 -5.35 12.33 3.82
C GLY A 166 -6.21 11.26 3.14
N ALA A 167 -7.20 11.66 2.34
CA ALA A 167 -8.07 10.74 1.61
C ALA A 167 -7.31 9.86 0.60
N LEU A 168 -6.38 10.46 -0.17
CA LEU A 168 -5.52 9.73 -1.10
C LEU A 168 -4.60 8.76 -0.35
N ALA A 169 -4.01 9.17 0.78
CA ALA A 169 -3.19 8.30 1.62
C ALA A 169 -3.98 7.09 2.13
N TYR A 170 -5.21 7.30 2.63
CA TYR A 170 -6.11 6.22 3.04
C TYR A 170 -6.39 5.24 1.90
N ALA A 171 -6.68 5.76 0.71
CA ALA A 171 -6.99 4.93 -0.45
C ALA A 171 -5.75 4.18 -0.98
N LEU A 172 -4.54 4.72 -0.80
CA LEU A 172 -3.28 4.06 -1.17
C LEU A 172 -2.88 2.95 -0.18
N THR A 173 -3.31 3.01 1.07
CA THR A 173 -2.99 2.00 2.11
C THR A 173 -3.31 0.56 1.65
N PRO A 174 -4.54 0.21 1.22
CA PRO A 174 -4.84 -1.13 0.74
C PRO A 174 -4.02 -1.52 -0.51
N PHE A 175 -3.71 -0.57 -1.39
CA PHE A 175 -2.89 -0.84 -2.57
C PHE A 175 -1.43 -1.12 -2.20
N SER A 176 -0.89 -0.39 -1.24
CA SER A 176 0.46 -0.63 -0.70
C SER A 176 0.56 -2.03 -0.06
N VAL A 177 -0.47 -2.45 0.69
CA VAL A 177 -0.56 -3.80 1.25
C VAL A 177 -0.59 -4.86 0.14
N LEU A 178 -1.43 -4.67 -0.89
CA LEU A 178 -1.56 -5.58 -2.03
C LEU A 178 -0.21 -5.82 -2.74
N LEU A 179 0.62 -4.79 -2.86
CA LEU A 179 1.94 -4.85 -3.48
C LEU A 179 3.01 -5.56 -2.64
N ALA A 180 2.78 -5.72 -1.33
CA ALA A 180 3.71 -6.36 -0.40
C ALA A 180 3.44 -7.85 -0.16
N GLN A 181 2.28 -8.35 -0.60
CA GLN A 181 1.87 -9.74 -0.35
C GLN A 181 2.87 -10.73 -0.94
N ARG A 182 3.21 -11.77 -0.15
CA ARG A 182 4.02 -12.89 -0.64
C ARG A 182 3.15 -13.87 -1.42
N GLU A 183 1.95 -14.17 -0.91
CA GLU A 183 0.93 -14.92 -1.65
C GLU A 183 0.16 -13.92 -2.52
N SER A 184 0.89 -13.38 -3.50
CA SER A 184 0.50 -12.19 -4.24
C SER A 184 -0.59 -12.50 -5.25
N ILE A 185 -1.80 -11.98 -4.99
CA ILE A 185 -2.91 -11.98 -5.94
C ILE A 185 -2.47 -11.29 -7.24
N LEU A 186 -1.69 -10.21 -7.13
CA LEU A 186 -1.11 -9.54 -8.29
C LEU A 186 -0.19 -10.45 -9.09
N SER A 187 0.59 -11.34 -8.47
CA SER A 187 1.44 -12.29 -9.21
C SER A 187 0.61 -13.35 -9.92
N LEU A 188 -0.49 -13.80 -9.33
CA LEU A 188 -1.42 -14.73 -10.00
C LEU A 188 -2.05 -14.07 -11.23
N VAL A 189 -2.58 -12.85 -11.04
CA VAL A 189 -3.17 -12.05 -12.10
C VAL A 189 -2.14 -11.75 -13.18
N THR A 190 -1.01 -11.13 -12.81
CA THR A 190 -0.02 -10.55 -13.72
C THR A 190 1.10 -11.49 -14.18
N GLY A 191 1.27 -12.66 -13.58
CA GLY A 191 2.41 -13.54 -13.86
C GLY A 191 3.79 -12.90 -13.57
N ILE A 192 3.82 -11.68 -13.01
CA ILE A 192 5.05 -10.99 -12.62
C ILE A 192 5.39 -11.48 -11.21
N PRO A 193 6.64 -11.89 -10.95
CA PRO A 193 7.07 -12.28 -9.62
C PRO A 193 6.86 -11.16 -8.59
N TYR A 194 6.33 -11.50 -7.41
CA TYR A 194 5.95 -10.52 -6.39
C TYR A 194 7.12 -9.62 -5.95
N GLN A 195 8.36 -10.10 -6.06
CA GLN A 195 9.55 -9.31 -5.70
C GLN A 195 9.64 -7.99 -6.48
N HIS A 196 9.09 -7.93 -7.70
CA HIS A 196 9.07 -6.71 -8.48
C HIS A 196 8.09 -5.67 -7.95
N PHE A 197 7.02 -6.09 -7.26
CA PHE A 197 6.05 -5.18 -6.63
C PHE A 197 6.59 -4.54 -5.36
N ASN A 198 7.51 -5.20 -4.66
CA ASN A 198 8.15 -4.65 -3.46
C ASN A 198 8.85 -3.31 -3.71
N PHE A 199 9.34 -3.06 -4.94
CA PHE A 199 9.82 -1.73 -5.30
C PHE A 199 8.74 -0.67 -5.13
N LEU A 200 7.56 -0.93 -5.69
CA LEU A 200 6.45 0.02 -5.66
C LEU A 200 5.85 0.13 -4.26
N HIS A 201 5.77 -0.96 -3.49
CA HIS A 201 5.37 -0.93 -2.08
C HIS A 201 6.25 0.03 -1.26
N ARG A 202 7.59 -0.06 -1.38
CA ARG A 202 8.50 0.85 -0.66
C ARG A 202 8.28 2.31 -1.03
N TRP A 203 8.16 2.60 -2.33
CA TRP A 203 7.95 3.97 -2.79
C TRP A 203 6.58 4.51 -2.43
N LEU A 204 5.54 3.68 -2.46
CA LEU A 204 4.23 4.06 -1.94
C LEU A 204 4.25 4.33 -0.44
N GLY A 205 5.05 3.59 0.34
CA GLY A 205 5.27 3.91 1.75
C GLY A 205 5.79 5.34 1.95
N TYR A 206 6.79 5.76 1.14
CA TYR A 206 7.28 7.15 1.16
C TYR A 206 6.21 8.15 0.72
N VAL A 207 5.43 7.84 -0.31
CA VAL A 207 4.36 8.73 -0.80
C VAL A 207 3.24 8.90 0.24
N ILE A 208 2.77 7.81 0.83
CA ILE A 208 1.76 7.82 1.90
C ILE A 208 2.29 8.63 3.09
N PHE A 209 3.55 8.45 3.48
CA PHE A 209 4.18 9.25 4.53
C PHE A 209 4.17 10.76 4.20
N VAL A 210 4.60 11.14 3.00
CA VAL A 210 4.61 12.57 2.60
C VAL A 210 3.21 13.16 2.57
N GLN A 211 2.22 12.44 2.00
CA GLN A 211 0.83 12.89 1.97
C GLN A 211 0.24 13.02 3.39
N ALA A 212 0.48 12.03 4.26
CA ALA A 212 0.03 12.06 5.64
C ALA A 212 0.71 13.20 6.43
N PHE A 213 2.02 13.39 6.26
CA PHE A 213 2.76 14.47 6.91
C PHE A 213 2.22 15.85 6.49
N LEU A 214 2.02 16.06 5.18
CA LEU A 214 1.47 17.31 4.66
C LEU A 214 0.01 17.54 5.10
N HIS A 215 -0.80 16.48 5.19
CA HIS A 215 -2.13 16.52 5.78
C HIS A 215 -2.07 16.99 7.25
N THR A 216 -1.23 16.36 8.07
CA THR A 216 -1.04 16.72 9.49
C THR A 216 -0.53 18.15 9.65
N LEU A 217 0.45 18.56 8.84
CA LEU A 217 0.99 19.92 8.83
C LEU A 217 -0.08 20.94 8.45
N GLY A 218 -0.85 20.66 7.40
CA GLY A 218 -1.94 21.52 6.94
C GLY A 218 -2.98 21.77 8.05
N TRP A 219 -3.44 20.71 8.72
CA TRP A 219 -4.39 20.85 9.83
C TRP A 219 -3.78 21.51 11.07
N THR A 220 -2.50 21.28 11.33
CA THR A 220 -1.79 21.95 12.43
C THR A 220 -1.68 23.46 12.17
N LEU A 221 -1.45 23.89 10.93
CA LEU A 221 -1.45 25.31 10.57
C LEU A 221 -2.86 25.92 10.62
N VAL A 222 -3.87 25.19 10.12
CA VAL A 222 -5.28 25.64 10.17
C VAL A 222 -5.73 25.85 11.62
N GLU A 223 -5.57 24.83 12.47
CA GLU A 223 -6.08 24.86 13.85
C GLU A 223 -5.14 25.58 14.82
N GLY A 224 -3.84 25.61 14.55
CA GLY A 224 -2.81 26.19 15.44
C GLY A 224 -2.45 27.64 15.14
N TYR A 225 -2.66 28.09 13.91
CA TYR A 225 -2.27 29.44 13.50
C TYR A 225 -3.44 30.25 12.94
N PHE A 226 -4.18 29.69 11.98
CA PHE A 226 -5.24 30.43 11.28
C PHE A 226 -6.52 30.61 12.09
N TYR A 227 -6.85 29.66 12.96
CA TYR A 227 -8.00 29.78 13.85
C TYR A 227 -7.62 30.38 15.20
N LYS A 228 -8.54 31.15 15.78
CA LYS A 228 -8.38 31.91 17.02
C LYS A 228 -9.52 31.56 17.99
N PRO A 229 -9.39 31.91 19.29
CA PRO A 229 -8.18 32.34 20.00
C PRO A 229 -7.13 31.22 20.18
N GLN A 230 -5.85 31.59 20.30
CA GLN A 230 -4.76 30.65 20.64
C GLN A 230 -4.26 30.94 22.05
N PRO A 231 -3.81 29.92 22.83
CA PRO A 231 -3.65 28.51 22.45
C PRO A 231 -4.91 27.64 22.64
N THR A 232 -6.02 28.23 23.09
CA THR A 232 -7.22 27.48 23.50
C THR A 232 -7.86 26.69 22.36
N THR A 233 -8.03 27.28 21.17
CA THR A 233 -8.62 26.60 20.00
C THR A 233 -7.81 25.35 19.62
N PHE A 234 -6.49 25.47 19.49
CA PHE A 234 -5.62 24.34 19.16
C PHE A 234 -5.58 23.28 20.26
N GLY A 235 -5.42 23.71 21.52
CA GLY A 235 -5.34 22.81 22.66
C GLY A 235 -6.60 21.96 22.82
N ASP A 236 -7.76 22.52 22.53
CA ASP A 236 -9.01 21.77 22.59
C ASP A 236 -9.28 20.95 21.32
N TRP A 237 -8.79 21.38 20.15
CA TRP A 237 -8.82 20.55 18.94
C TRP A 237 -8.02 19.26 19.15
N LEU A 238 -6.81 19.36 19.71
CA LEU A 238 -5.96 18.20 20.00
C LEU A 238 -6.55 17.22 21.00
N LYS A 239 -7.44 17.66 21.90
CA LYS A 239 -8.14 16.77 22.84
C LYS A 239 -9.21 15.90 22.17
N GLN A 240 -9.61 16.22 20.95
CA GLN A 240 -10.61 15.42 20.23
C GLN A 240 -10.00 14.07 19.84
N MET A 241 -10.71 12.97 20.15
CA MET A 241 -10.19 11.61 19.95
C MET A 241 -9.67 11.36 18.53
N TYR A 242 -10.37 11.86 17.52
CA TYR A 242 -9.96 11.70 16.13
C TYR A 242 -8.59 12.37 15.86
N ALA A 243 -8.34 13.55 16.43
CA ALA A 243 -7.05 14.24 16.31
C ALA A 243 -5.93 13.48 17.05
N VAL A 244 -6.23 12.96 18.25
CA VAL A 244 -5.30 12.10 19.00
C VAL A 244 -4.91 10.86 18.18
N PHE A 245 -5.87 10.16 17.61
CA PHE A 245 -5.60 9.01 16.74
C PHE A 245 -4.83 9.41 15.48
N GLY A 246 -5.04 10.61 14.94
CA GLY A 246 -4.25 11.14 13.82
C GLY A 246 -2.78 11.33 14.18
N VAL A 247 -2.49 11.88 15.37
CA VAL A 247 -1.12 12.01 15.90
C VAL A 247 -0.50 10.63 16.12
N VAL A 248 -1.24 9.69 16.70
CA VAL A 248 -0.77 8.30 16.90
C VAL A 248 -0.49 7.61 15.56
N ALA A 249 -1.36 7.75 14.57
CA ALA A 249 -1.17 7.19 13.23
C ALA A 249 0.08 7.76 12.56
N MET A 250 0.29 9.08 12.64
CA MET A 250 1.48 9.73 12.09
C MET A 250 2.76 9.29 12.82
N PHE A 251 2.72 9.12 14.14
CA PHE A 251 3.84 8.58 14.92
C PHE A 251 4.19 7.15 14.51
N ILE A 252 3.20 6.25 14.44
CA ILE A 252 3.40 4.85 14.02
C ILE A 252 3.98 4.81 12.60
N LEU A 253 3.42 5.60 11.67
CA LEU A 253 3.91 5.65 10.28
C LEU A 253 5.36 6.17 10.20
N THR A 254 5.72 7.14 11.04
CA THR A 254 7.10 7.64 11.17
C THR A 254 8.03 6.56 11.71
N LEU A 255 7.60 5.83 12.75
CA LEU A 255 8.36 4.72 13.32
C LEU A 255 8.57 3.61 12.28
N MET A 256 7.52 3.24 11.53
CA MET A 256 7.62 2.29 10.42
C MET A 256 8.65 2.75 9.39
N LEU A 257 8.61 4.03 8.98
CA LEU A 257 9.55 4.59 8.02
C LEU A 257 11.00 4.47 8.49
N VAL A 258 11.28 4.90 9.73
CA VAL A 258 12.62 4.88 10.33
C VAL A 258 13.15 3.45 10.43
N LEU A 259 12.35 2.53 10.98
CA LEU A 259 12.73 1.12 11.12
C LEU A 259 12.91 0.40 9.78
N SER A 260 12.30 0.92 8.70
CA SER A 260 12.45 0.39 7.34
C SER A 260 13.71 0.90 6.62
N THR A 261 14.49 1.80 7.22
CA THR A 261 15.73 2.29 6.61
C THR A 261 16.81 1.22 6.61
N LYS A 262 17.68 1.22 5.58
CA LYS A 262 18.80 0.28 5.49
C LYS A 262 19.71 0.32 6.72
N THR A 263 19.89 1.51 7.30
CA THR A 263 20.70 1.71 8.50
C THR A 263 20.07 1.04 9.71
N CYS A 264 18.79 1.31 9.99
CA CYS A 264 18.11 0.66 11.12
C CYS A 264 18.02 -0.85 10.93
N ILE A 265 17.71 -1.34 9.72
CA ILE A 265 17.67 -2.78 9.42
C ILE A 265 19.02 -3.46 9.70
N ARG A 266 20.15 -2.79 9.40
CA ARG A 266 21.48 -3.30 9.73
C ARG A 266 21.75 -3.35 11.23
N TRP A 267 21.19 -2.41 11.99
CA TRP A 267 21.38 -2.36 13.45
C TRP A 267 20.51 -3.36 14.20
N VAL A 268 19.24 -3.52 13.82
CA VAL A 268 18.29 -4.39 14.54
C VAL A 268 18.14 -5.79 13.93
N GLY A 269 18.64 -5.98 12.70
CA GLY A 269 18.48 -7.20 11.93
C GLY A 269 17.20 -7.21 11.07
N TYR A 270 17.29 -7.87 9.91
CA TYR A 270 16.19 -7.96 8.95
C TYR A 270 14.90 -8.58 9.52
N GLU A 271 15.06 -9.51 10.45
CA GLU A 271 13.97 -10.27 11.02
C GLU A 271 13.18 -9.45 12.03
N ALA A 272 13.86 -8.67 12.87
CA ALA A 272 13.23 -7.69 13.75
C ALA A 272 12.49 -6.61 12.93
N PHE A 273 13.09 -6.12 11.85
CA PHE A 273 12.41 -5.20 10.92
C PHE A 273 11.11 -5.81 10.38
N LYS A 274 11.16 -7.02 9.84
CA LYS A 274 9.99 -7.67 9.20
C LYS A 274 8.84 -7.87 10.19
N ILE A 275 9.13 -8.35 11.40
CA ILE A 275 8.12 -8.59 12.45
C ILE A 275 7.54 -7.26 12.95
N SER A 276 8.41 -6.30 13.28
CA SER A 276 7.96 -4.98 13.77
C SER A 276 7.16 -4.23 12.71
N HIS A 277 7.58 -4.25 11.45
CA HIS A 277 6.86 -3.58 10.37
C HIS A 277 5.46 -4.17 10.16
N TRP A 278 5.31 -5.49 10.20
CA TRP A 278 3.99 -6.13 10.10
C TRP A 278 3.08 -5.73 11.26
N PHE A 279 3.58 -5.77 12.50
CA PHE A 279 2.81 -5.39 13.69
C PHE A 279 2.42 -3.90 13.66
N LEU A 280 3.37 -3.02 13.35
CA LEU A 280 3.13 -1.59 13.23
C LEU A 280 2.18 -1.27 12.08
N ALA A 281 2.19 -2.03 10.97
CA ALA A 281 1.23 -1.84 9.88
C ALA A 281 -0.21 -2.11 10.34
N VAL A 282 -0.44 -3.15 11.15
CA VAL A 282 -1.77 -3.45 11.72
C VAL A 282 -2.19 -2.33 12.69
N LEU A 283 -1.28 -1.88 13.56
CA LEU A 283 -1.55 -0.76 14.47
C LEU A 283 -1.81 0.56 13.72
N TYR A 284 -1.07 0.82 12.64
CA TYR A 284 -1.28 1.99 11.77
C TYR A 284 -2.68 1.97 11.17
N VAL A 285 -3.13 0.83 10.63
CA VAL A 285 -4.48 0.69 10.07
C VAL A 285 -5.55 0.90 11.16
N ALA A 286 -5.34 0.36 12.36
CA ALA A 286 -6.23 0.59 13.50
C ALA A 286 -6.27 2.08 13.94
N ALA A 287 -5.11 2.73 13.99
CA ALA A 287 -5.01 4.15 14.33
C ALA A 287 -5.68 5.04 13.26
N CYS A 288 -5.51 4.72 11.97
CA CYS A 288 -6.24 5.38 10.88
C CYS A 288 -7.75 5.17 10.99
N TRP A 289 -8.22 3.99 11.39
CA TRP A 289 -9.64 3.79 11.65
C TRP A 289 -10.12 4.72 12.78
N GLY A 290 -9.40 4.77 13.91
CA GLY A 290 -9.73 5.68 15.02
C GLY A 290 -9.64 7.17 14.66
N HIS A 291 -8.75 7.53 13.72
CA HIS A 291 -8.58 8.90 13.25
C HIS A 291 -9.74 9.36 12.37
N TRP A 292 -10.22 8.50 11.47
CA TRP A 292 -11.34 8.84 10.60
C TRP A 292 -12.12 7.59 10.17
N ASP A 293 -13.08 7.20 10.99
CA ASP A 293 -13.91 6.00 10.82
C ASP A 293 -14.79 6.05 9.56
N ARG A 294 -15.09 7.25 9.06
CA ARG A 294 -15.88 7.44 7.85
C ARG A 294 -15.20 6.94 6.58
N LEU A 295 -13.89 6.71 6.63
CA LEU A 295 -13.10 6.07 5.55
C LEU A 295 -12.77 4.59 5.84
N TRP A 296 -13.56 3.93 6.70
CA TRP A 296 -13.38 2.53 7.11
C TRP A 296 -13.20 1.56 5.94
N CYS A 297 -13.83 1.81 4.79
CA CYS A 297 -13.77 0.90 3.63
C CYS A 297 -12.33 0.63 3.17
N TRP A 298 -11.44 1.63 3.21
CA TRP A 298 -10.04 1.46 2.86
C TRP A 298 -9.26 0.66 3.91
N MET A 299 -9.59 0.86 5.19
CA MET A 299 -8.96 0.14 6.30
C MET A 299 -9.40 -1.32 6.30
N VAL A 300 -10.68 -1.60 6.09
CA VAL A 300 -11.20 -2.96 5.94
C VAL A 300 -10.58 -3.65 4.74
N ALA A 301 -10.48 -2.98 3.59
CA ALA A 301 -9.81 -3.55 2.41
C ALA A 301 -8.34 -3.93 2.74
N ALA A 302 -7.61 -3.07 3.44
CA ALA A 302 -6.23 -3.35 3.85
C ALA A 302 -6.15 -4.55 4.81
N LEU A 303 -7.00 -4.60 5.84
CA LEU A 303 -7.05 -5.71 6.80
C LEU A 303 -7.43 -7.03 6.14
N VAL A 304 -8.42 -7.03 5.24
CA VAL A 304 -8.82 -8.21 4.49
C VAL A 304 -7.64 -8.73 3.67
N LEU A 305 -6.89 -7.85 3.00
CA LEU A 305 -5.70 -8.25 2.23
C LEU A 305 -4.58 -8.82 3.12
N ILE A 306 -4.35 -8.25 4.30
CA ILE A 306 -3.38 -8.78 5.27
C ILE A 306 -3.81 -10.18 5.75
N CYS A 307 -5.07 -10.33 6.13
CA CYS A 307 -5.61 -11.59 6.63
C CYS A 307 -5.62 -12.68 5.55
N LEU A 308 -6.04 -12.37 4.32
CA LEU A 308 -6.04 -13.32 3.21
C LEU A 308 -4.63 -13.84 2.91
N ASP A 309 -3.66 -12.94 2.81
CA ASP A 309 -2.25 -13.29 2.58
C ASP A 309 -1.71 -14.20 3.70
N GLN A 310 -2.10 -13.95 4.96
CA GLN A 310 -1.70 -14.80 6.07
C GLN A 310 -2.41 -16.16 6.07
N LEU A 311 -3.72 -16.20 5.83
CA LEU A 311 -4.51 -17.43 5.77
C LEU A 311 -4.02 -18.36 4.66
N VAL A 312 -3.80 -17.83 3.45
CA VAL A 312 -3.29 -18.62 2.32
C VAL A 312 -1.93 -19.23 2.66
N ARG A 313 -1.02 -18.46 3.29
CA ARG A 313 0.26 -19.00 3.77
C ARG A 313 0.07 -20.14 4.77
N TRP A 314 -0.77 -19.96 5.78
CA TRP A 314 -1.03 -20.99 6.79
C TRP A 314 -1.59 -22.26 6.15
N PHE A 315 -2.59 -22.13 5.26
CA PHE A 315 -3.17 -23.26 4.55
C PHE A 315 -2.15 -23.96 3.65
N ARG A 316 -1.30 -23.20 2.94
CA ARG A 316 -0.24 -23.78 2.11
C ARG A 316 0.77 -24.56 2.95
N THR A 317 1.23 -23.99 4.06
CA THR A 317 2.13 -24.67 5.00
C THR A 317 1.49 -25.94 5.55
N LEU A 318 0.23 -25.86 6.01
CA LEU A 318 -0.51 -27.03 6.48
C LEU A 318 -0.65 -28.09 5.37
N TYR A 319 -0.97 -27.70 4.15
CA TYR A 319 -1.07 -28.61 3.02
C TYR A 319 0.27 -29.30 2.70
N ILE A 320 1.40 -28.58 2.74
CA ILE A 320 2.74 -29.18 2.53
C ILE A 320 3.07 -30.23 3.60
N HIS A 321 2.63 -30.03 4.85
CA HIS A 321 2.92 -30.98 5.93
C HIS A 321 1.90 -32.12 6.06
N TYR A 322 0.62 -31.86 5.78
CA TYR A 322 -0.49 -32.78 6.03
C TYR A 322 -1.24 -33.26 4.78
N GLY A 323 -1.12 -32.58 3.64
CA GLY A 323 -1.87 -32.87 2.42
C GLY A 323 -1.27 -34.00 1.58
N GLY A 324 -1.99 -35.13 1.48
CA GLY A 324 -1.77 -36.12 0.42
C GLY A 324 -0.58 -37.08 0.57
N LYS A 325 0.02 -37.18 1.77
CA LYS A 325 1.09 -38.16 2.03
C LYS A 325 0.51 -39.52 2.39
N THR A 326 0.87 -40.55 1.63
CA THR A 326 0.46 -41.95 1.85
C THR A 326 1.13 -42.60 3.06
N ASN A 327 2.30 -42.09 3.49
CA ASN A 327 3.13 -42.67 4.57
C ASN A 327 3.14 -41.84 5.87
N GLY A 328 1.97 -41.32 6.25
CA GLY A 328 1.75 -40.60 7.51
C GLY A 328 1.91 -39.08 7.41
N GLY A 329 0.98 -38.35 8.02
CA GLY A 329 1.00 -36.89 8.14
C GLY A 329 1.91 -36.41 9.28
N GLY A 330 2.38 -35.16 9.19
CA GLY A 330 3.12 -34.52 10.28
C GLY A 330 4.14 -33.49 9.82
N PHE A 331 4.67 -32.71 10.76
CA PHE A 331 5.73 -31.73 10.53
C PHE A 331 7.07 -32.44 10.35
N ARG A 332 7.30 -33.01 9.16
CA ARG A 332 8.56 -33.64 8.77
C ARG A 332 9.38 -32.72 7.89
N CYS A 333 10.65 -32.56 8.25
CA CYS A 333 11.62 -31.77 7.51
C CYS A 333 12.42 -32.68 6.59
N ALA A 334 12.69 -32.22 5.37
CA ALA A 334 13.66 -32.89 4.51
C ALA A 334 15.02 -32.90 5.22
N GLN A 335 15.68 -34.05 5.23
CA GLN A 335 17.02 -34.17 5.79
C GLN A 335 18.02 -33.74 4.73
N ALA A 336 18.77 -32.69 5.01
CA ALA A 336 19.74 -32.12 4.09
C ALA A 336 21.17 -32.34 4.56
N ALA A 337 22.04 -32.73 3.64
CA ALA A 337 23.48 -32.72 3.83
C ALA A 337 24.00 -31.31 3.55
N ILE A 338 24.90 -30.82 4.41
CA ILE A 338 25.56 -29.53 4.25
C ILE A 338 27.01 -29.77 3.87
N THR A 339 27.43 -29.24 2.72
CA THR A 339 28.83 -29.23 2.31
C THR A 339 29.33 -27.80 2.30
N LEU A 340 30.42 -27.53 3.02
CA LEU A 340 31.07 -26.23 3.01
C LEU A 340 32.13 -26.21 1.91
N ILE A 341 32.02 -25.25 1.00
CA ILE A 341 32.90 -25.09 -0.16
C ILE A 341 33.56 -23.71 -0.06
N GLY A 342 34.87 -23.63 -0.23
CA GLY A 342 35.63 -22.37 -0.23
C GLY A 342 36.49 -22.16 1.01
N SER A 343 37.07 -20.96 1.12
CA SER A 343 37.89 -20.53 2.25
C SER A 343 37.04 -19.90 3.36
N PRO A 344 37.57 -19.72 4.59
CA PRO A 344 36.84 -19.07 5.69
C PRO A 344 36.26 -17.70 5.34
N ASP A 345 36.93 -16.94 4.46
CA ASP A 345 36.48 -15.60 4.02
C ASP A 345 35.51 -15.63 2.82
N ASP A 346 35.30 -16.79 2.19
CA ASP A 346 34.41 -16.97 1.02
C ASP A 346 33.74 -18.35 1.09
N LEU A 347 33.01 -18.57 2.19
CA LEU A 347 32.40 -19.86 2.51
C LEU A 347 31.02 -19.95 1.85
N VAL A 348 30.87 -20.93 0.96
CA VAL A 348 29.58 -21.30 0.37
C VAL A 348 29.06 -22.57 1.03
N ALA A 349 27.88 -22.50 1.64
CA ALA A 349 27.19 -23.66 2.17
C ALA A 349 26.27 -24.24 1.09
N ARG A 350 26.65 -25.40 0.54
CA ARG A 350 25.83 -26.17 -0.39
C ARG A 350 24.90 -27.09 0.40
N LEU A 351 23.63 -27.10 0.02
CA LEU A 351 22.60 -27.95 0.63
C LEU A 351 22.11 -28.99 -0.37
N ASP A 352 22.20 -30.27 -0.01
CA ASP A 352 21.71 -31.38 -0.84
C ASP A 352 20.67 -32.20 -0.09
N PHE A 353 19.50 -32.42 -0.69
CA PHE A 353 18.46 -33.29 -0.14
C PHE A 353 17.51 -33.83 -1.21
N ASP A 354 16.87 -34.95 -0.92
CA ASP A 354 15.81 -35.49 -1.75
C ASP A 354 14.44 -35.16 -1.17
N TYR A 355 13.52 -34.75 -2.04
CA TYR A 355 12.14 -34.45 -1.67
C TYR A 355 11.16 -34.87 -2.76
N GLU A 356 10.04 -35.46 -2.35
CA GLU A 356 9.00 -35.88 -3.29
C GLU A 356 8.11 -34.70 -3.67
N HIS A 357 8.06 -34.38 -4.96
CA HIS A 357 7.16 -33.38 -5.52
C HIS A 357 6.03 -34.03 -6.30
N LYS A 358 4.88 -33.37 -6.32
CA LYS A 358 3.77 -33.77 -7.20
C LYS A 358 4.16 -33.62 -8.67
N GLU A 359 4.86 -32.53 -9.00
CA GLU A 359 5.35 -32.20 -10.34
C GLU A 359 6.77 -31.61 -10.25
N PRO A 360 7.66 -31.86 -11.23
CA PRO A 360 8.97 -31.23 -11.30
C PRO A 360 8.87 -29.70 -11.45
N TRP A 361 9.84 -28.95 -10.92
CA TRP A 361 9.90 -27.49 -11.12
C TRP A 361 10.40 -27.12 -12.52
N TYR A 362 10.15 -25.88 -12.93
CA TYR A 362 10.73 -25.30 -14.14
C TYR A 362 12.06 -24.60 -13.83
N ALA A 363 13.00 -24.63 -14.78
CA ALA A 363 14.26 -23.91 -14.66
C ALA A 363 14.03 -22.42 -14.37
N GLY A 364 14.74 -21.87 -13.38
CA GLY A 364 14.58 -20.48 -12.92
C GLY A 364 13.49 -20.26 -11.84
N GLN A 365 12.77 -21.31 -11.43
CA GLN A 365 11.91 -21.23 -10.23
C GLN A 365 12.74 -21.26 -8.94
N HIS A 366 12.14 -20.80 -7.84
CA HIS A 366 12.74 -20.82 -6.52
C HIS A 366 11.77 -21.37 -5.49
N PHE A 367 12.31 -21.88 -4.39
CA PHE A 367 11.58 -22.39 -3.24
C PHE A 367 11.86 -21.53 -2.01
N TYR A 368 10.89 -21.47 -1.10
CA TYR A 368 11.11 -20.90 0.22
C TYR A 368 11.52 -22.03 1.16
N LEU A 369 12.74 -21.97 1.65
CA LEU A 369 13.26 -22.93 2.63
C LEU A 369 13.19 -22.34 4.02
N THR A 370 12.73 -23.16 4.95
CA THR A 370 12.76 -22.91 6.39
C THR A 370 13.74 -23.90 7.01
N PHE A 371 14.56 -23.42 7.95
CA PHE A 371 15.56 -24.22 8.67
C PHE A 371 15.14 -24.34 10.13
N PRO A 372 14.39 -25.39 10.52
CA PRO A 372 13.80 -25.47 11.86
C PRO A 372 14.82 -25.52 12.99
N GLY A 373 16.05 -25.97 12.72
CA GLY A 373 17.16 -25.90 13.67
C GLY A 373 17.63 -24.46 13.99
N LEU A 374 17.23 -23.48 13.17
CA LEU A 374 17.51 -22.05 13.39
C LEU A 374 16.23 -21.28 13.75
N SER A 375 15.20 -21.39 12.91
CA SER A 375 13.91 -20.74 13.13
C SER A 375 12.82 -21.38 12.29
N ILE A 376 11.66 -21.63 12.91
CA ILE A 376 10.44 -22.09 12.24
C ILE A 376 9.61 -20.94 11.67
N TRP A 377 9.92 -19.70 12.04
CA TRP A 377 9.17 -18.50 11.65
C TRP A 377 9.77 -17.80 10.42
N GLN A 378 10.84 -18.38 9.87
CA GLN A 378 11.63 -17.78 8.80
C GLN A 378 11.65 -18.68 7.58
N SER A 379 11.43 -18.05 6.43
CA SER A 379 11.55 -18.70 5.14
C SER A 379 12.23 -17.76 4.15
N HIS A 380 13.24 -18.29 3.49
CA HIS A 380 14.12 -17.55 2.59
C HIS A 380 14.07 -18.17 1.19
N PRO A 381 14.07 -17.34 0.12
CA PRO A 381 14.02 -17.84 -1.24
C PRO A 381 15.38 -18.39 -1.66
N PHE A 382 15.39 -19.62 -2.14
CA PHE A 382 16.55 -20.26 -2.76
C PHE A 382 16.18 -20.82 -4.13
N THR A 383 17.03 -20.59 -5.12
CA THR A 383 16.86 -21.14 -6.47
C THR A 383 17.63 -22.45 -6.53
N PRO A 384 17.01 -23.59 -6.88
CA PRO A 384 17.75 -24.83 -7.05
C PRO A 384 18.79 -24.66 -8.15
N SER A 385 20.03 -25.08 -7.87
CA SER A 385 21.09 -25.21 -8.87
C SER A 385 21.07 -26.55 -9.58
N SER A 386 20.34 -27.54 -9.03
CA SER A 386 20.08 -28.84 -9.67
C SER A 386 18.99 -28.76 -10.75
N LEU A 387 19.05 -29.69 -11.71
CA LEU A 387 18.03 -29.84 -12.75
C LEU A 387 16.85 -30.70 -12.24
N PRO A 388 15.61 -30.34 -12.61
CA PRO A 388 14.44 -31.15 -12.32
C PRO A 388 14.50 -32.47 -13.10
N ARG A 389 14.17 -33.57 -12.43
CA ARG A 389 14.04 -34.90 -13.02
C ARG A 389 12.62 -35.13 -13.51
N LEU A 390 12.43 -35.30 -14.81
CA LEU A 390 11.10 -35.47 -15.41
C LEU A 390 10.53 -36.90 -15.25
N ASP A 391 11.40 -37.86 -14.94
CA ASP A 391 11.10 -39.30 -14.89
C ASP A 391 10.59 -39.78 -13.52
N THR A 392 10.74 -38.97 -12.47
CA THR A 392 10.44 -39.38 -11.09
C THR A 392 9.77 -38.24 -10.30
N ARG A 393 9.01 -38.60 -9.26
CA ARG A 393 8.50 -37.63 -8.27
C ARG A 393 9.54 -37.29 -7.20
N LEU A 394 10.48 -38.19 -6.94
CA LEU A 394 11.58 -37.94 -6.01
C LEU A 394 12.62 -37.06 -6.70
N GLN A 395 12.71 -35.81 -6.26
CA GLN A 395 13.62 -34.83 -6.83
C GLN A 395 14.83 -34.60 -5.94
N HIS A 396 16.00 -34.50 -6.57
CA HIS A 396 17.23 -34.10 -5.89
C HIS A 396 17.38 -32.58 -5.93
N HIS A 397 17.40 -31.95 -4.76
CA HIS A 397 17.65 -30.53 -4.60
C HIS A 397 19.11 -30.28 -4.27
N THR A 398 19.73 -29.39 -5.04
CA THR A 398 20.97 -28.72 -4.66
C THR A 398 20.69 -27.23 -4.60
N TYR A 399 21.08 -26.58 -3.51
CA TYR A 399 21.04 -25.11 -3.35
C TYR A 399 22.43 -24.54 -3.11
#